data_AF-A0A074ZBW0-F1
#
_entry.id   AF-A0A074ZBW0-F1
#
_cell.length_a   1.000
_cell.length_b   1.000
_cell.length_c   1.000
_cell.angle_alpha   90.00
_cell.angle_beta   90.00
_cell.angle_gamma   90.00
#
_symmetry.space_group_name_H-M   'P 1'
#
loop_
_entity.id
_entity.type
_entity.pdbx_description
1 polymer ?
#
loop_
_entity_poly.entity_id
_entity_poly.type
_entity_poly.pdbx_seq_one_letter_code
_entity_poly.pdbx_strand_id
1 'polypeptide(L)'
;MYNERVSECRLAAKAILIEFTKPLVTVRPVPLPSDVVFVVAHSGVHARKAATSMYNERVSECRLAAKILTLNSPKPTVPVDNKPLCLVDAQLAWGMARPGDMVRSVAGSTSIVKRFLKPGITERSELSSVPLSAEEIDSCLTPRTKNMSEFRLQERAEHVYAEAERTLAFYDLCNPLTPAGDVENAQAITQKLGELMNESQRSCAQLYDCSCPALDELISICRSAGAIGSRLTGAGWGGCTVSLVPKAIVSDFMSRVRTEYYLKKGMKEEAVKLIFVSKPGRAAGYMVVN
;
A
#
# COMPACT_ATOMS: atom_id res chain seq x y z
N MET A 1 -3.88 13.41 0.87
CA MET A 1 -2.43 13.65 0.69
C MET A 1 -1.82 12.92 -0.51
N TYR A 2 -1.67 11.58 -0.54
CA TYR A 2 -1.01 10.91 -1.68
C TYR A 2 -1.66 11.20 -3.04
N ASN A 3 -2.98 10.98 -3.18
CA ASN A 3 -3.69 11.17 -4.44
C ASN A 3 -3.63 12.62 -4.96
N GLU A 4 -3.71 13.61 -4.06
CA GLU A 4 -3.59 15.03 -4.40
C GLU A 4 -2.18 15.32 -4.97
N ARG A 5 -1.12 14.81 -4.34
CA ARG A 5 0.25 15.04 -4.80
C ARG A 5 0.59 14.35 -6.12
N VAL A 6 0.02 13.16 -6.38
CA VAL A 6 0.13 12.52 -7.70
C VAL A 6 -0.49 13.42 -8.78
N SER A 7 -1.66 14.01 -8.51
CA SER A 7 -2.33 14.88 -9.48
C SER A 7 -1.58 16.20 -9.75
N GLU A 8 -0.78 16.69 -8.81
CA GLU A 8 -0.03 17.95 -8.94
C GLU A 8 1.37 17.80 -9.55
N CYS A 9 1.89 16.57 -9.63
CA CYS A 9 3.29 16.34 -9.99
C CYS A 9 3.56 16.48 -11.50
N ARG A 10 4.23 17.56 -11.90
CA ARG A 10 4.53 17.92 -13.31
C ARG A 10 5.47 16.98 -14.07
N LEU A 11 5.87 15.84 -13.51
CA LEU A 11 6.68 14.83 -14.20
C LEU A 11 5.80 14.00 -15.15
N ALA A 12 5.54 14.55 -16.34
CA ALA A 12 4.71 13.88 -17.33
C ALA A 12 5.29 12.52 -17.74
N ALA A 13 4.41 11.53 -17.90
CA ALA A 13 4.71 10.24 -18.52
C ALA A 13 5.76 9.36 -17.80
N LYS A 14 6.00 9.57 -16.50
CA LYS A 14 6.82 8.68 -15.66
C LYS A 14 6.07 8.26 -14.40
N ALA A 15 6.32 7.05 -13.91
CA ALA A 15 5.95 6.70 -12.55
C ALA A 15 6.79 7.55 -11.57
N ILE A 16 6.30 7.72 -10.35
CA ILE A 16 6.94 8.58 -9.35
C ILE A 16 6.96 7.92 -7.97
N LEU A 17 8.06 8.15 -7.24
CA LEU A 17 8.17 7.91 -5.81
C LEU A 17 7.91 9.24 -5.10
N ILE A 18 6.94 9.27 -4.19
CA ILE A 18 6.60 10.45 -3.37
C ILE A 18 6.99 10.15 -1.93
N GLU A 19 7.80 11.00 -1.31
CA GLU A 19 8.17 10.87 0.09
C GLU A 19 7.61 12.04 0.91
N PHE A 20 7.03 11.71 2.06
CA PHE A 20 6.41 12.67 2.98
C PHE A 20 7.23 12.88 4.27
N THR A 21 8.39 12.23 4.38
CA THR A 21 9.20 12.16 5.61
C THR A 21 10.10 13.36 5.82
N LYS A 22 10.21 14.24 4.81
CA LYS A 22 11.02 15.47 4.86
C LYS A 22 10.10 16.68 5.04
N PRO A 23 10.61 17.82 5.54
CA PRO A 23 9.83 19.06 5.68
C PRO A 23 9.15 19.50 4.37
N LEU A 24 9.75 19.12 3.24
CA LEU A 24 9.19 19.28 1.90
C LEU A 24 8.86 17.90 1.32
N VAL A 25 7.71 17.80 0.65
CA VAL A 25 7.35 16.61 -0.15
C VAL A 25 8.36 16.47 -1.29
N THR A 26 9.07 15.36 -1.35
CA THR A 26 10.00 15.06 -2.45
C THR A 26 9.36 14.11 -3.44
N VAL A 27 9.62 14.33 -4.73
CA VAL A 27 9.15 13.46 -5.81
C VAL A 27 10.32 13.07 -6.70
N ARG A 28 10.50 11.77 -6.93
CA ARG A 28 11.52 11.20 -7.82
C ARG A 28 10.86 10.42 -8.95
N PRO A 29 11.28 10.58 -10.22
CA PRO A 29 10.82 9.73 -11.29
C PRO A 29 11.30 8.29 -11.08
N VAL A 30 10.49 7.33 -11.48
CA VAL A 30 10.78 5.89 -11.43
C VAL A 30 10.71 5.34 -12.85
N PRO A 31 11.85 4.94 -13.45
CA PRO A 31 11.81 4.24 -14.73
C PRO A 31 11.17 2.87 -14.53
N LEU A 32 10.38 2.42 -15.50
CA LEU A 32 9.69 1.12 -15.45
C LEU A 32 10.26 0.21 -16.53
N PRO A 33 10.21 -1.12 -16.35
CA PRO A 33 10.64 -2.05 -17.40
C PRO A 33 9.85 -1.83 -18.69
N SER A 34 10.57 -1.86 -19.82
CA SER A 34 10.01 -1.53 -21.14
C SER A 34 9.24 -2.69 -21.77
N ASP A 35 9.35 -3.90 -21.24
CA ASP A 35 8.75 -5.14 -21.73
C ASP A 35 7.37 -5.43 -21.11
N VAL A 36 6.94 -4.63 -20.13
CA VAL A 36 5.68 -4.79 -19.40
C VAL A 36 4.77 -3.57 -19.50
N VAL A 37 3.51 -3.78 -19.14
CA VAL A 37 2.49 -2.76 -18.96
C VAL A 37 1.73 -3.00 -17.66
N PHE A 38 1.14 -1.93 -17.13
CA PHE A 38 0.18 -2.05 -16.04
C PHE A 38 -1.23 -2.12 -16.62
N VAL A 39 -1.99 -3.13 -16.21
CA VAL A 39 -3.42 -3.25 -16.53
C VAL A 39 -4.22 -3.01 -15.26
N VAL A 40 -5.18 -2.09 -15.33
CA VAL A 40 -6.11 -1.80 -14.23
C VAL A 40 -7.42 -2.50 -14.53
N ALA A 41 -7.95 -3.21 -13.54
CA ALA A 41 -9.23 -3.91 -13.63
C ALA A 41 -10.10 -3.60 -12.40
N HIS A 42 -11.32 -3.09 -12.59
CA HIS A 42 -12.25 -2.79 -11.51
C HIS A 42 -13.02 -4.07 -11.11
N SER A 43 -13.16 -4.35 -9.82
CA SER A 43 -13.80 -5.59 -9.32
C SER A 43 -15.32 -5.61 -9.51
N GLY A 44 -15.92 -4.48 -9.84
CA GLY A 44 -17.38 -4.30 -9.86
C GLY A 44 -17.98 -3.96 -8.50
N VAL A 45 -17.16 -3.96 -7.44
CA VAL A 45 -17.59 -3.60 -6.08
C VAL A 45 -17.14 -2.18 -5.76
N HIS A 46 -18.07 -1.30 -5.41
CA HIS A 46 -17.76 0.07 -5.00
C HIS A 46 -17.52 0.16 -3.49
N ALA A 47 -16.30 0.53 -3.09
CA ALA A 47 -15.99 0.81 -1.69
C ALA A 47 -16.59 2.17 -1.26
N ARG A 48 -17.54 2.16 -0.32
CA ARG A 48 -18.17 3.37 0.24
C ARG A 48 -17.31 3.98 1.36
N LYS A 49 -16.10 4.42 1.01
CA LYS A 49 -15.04 4.83 1.97
C LYS A 49 -15.45 5.90 2.99
N ALA A 50 -16.29 6.86 2.60
CA ALA A 50 -16.75 7.93 3.49
C ALA A 50 -17.92 7.51 4.40
N ALA A 51 -18.61 6.43 4.05
CA ALA A 51 -19.78 5.94 4.76
C ALA A 51 -19.43 4.89 5.83
N THR A 52 -18.24 4.28 5.77
CA THR A 52 -17.80 3.24 6.70
C THR A 52 -16.66 3.72 7.61
N SER A 53 -16.52 3.11 8.78
CA SER A 53 -15.43 3.38 9.73
C SER A 53 -14.13 2.67 9.36
N MET A 54 -14.18 1.62 8.54
CA MET A 54 -13.07 0.70 8.22
C MET A 54 -11.74 1.41 7.91
N TYR A 55 -11.76 2.47 7.09
CA TYR A 55 -10.55 3.22 6.79
C TYR A 55 -9.99 3.93 8.03
N ASN A 56 -10.86 4.57 8.82
CA ASN A 56 -10.47 5.29 10.03
C ASN A 56 -10.05 4.35 11.17
N GLU A 57 -10.58 3.13 11.19
CA GLU A 57 -10.15 2.08 12.12
C GLU A 57 -8.67 1.76 11.90
N ARG A 58 -8.26 1.50 10.64
CA ARG A 58 -6.85 1.27 10.29
C ARG A 58 -5.95 2.45 10.66
N VAL A 59 -6.42 3.68 10.44
CA VAL A 59 -5.70 4.90 10.86
C VAL A 59 -5.51 4.94 12.38
N SER A 60 -6.56 4.62 13.14
CA SER A 60 -6.52 4.62 14.61
C SER A 60 -5.59 3.53 15.15
N GLU A 61 -5.67 2.32 14.61
CA GLU A 61 -4.79 1.20 14.94
C GLU A 61 -3.32 1.56 14.68
N CYS A 62 -3.00 2.18 13.52
CA CYS A 62 -1.63 2.58 13.19
C CYS A 62 -1.10 3.70 14.12
N ARG A 63 -1.94 4.68 14.49
CA ARG A 63 -1.56 5.75 15.43
C ARG A 63 -1.27 5.20 16.82
N LEU A 64 -2.13 4.31 17.31
CA LEU A 64 -1.94 3.68 18.61
C LEU A 64 -0.67 2.81 18.60
N ALA A 65 -0.47 1.99 17.56
CA ALA A 65 0.76 1.22 17.39
C ALA A 65 2.01 2.12 17.34
N ALA A 66 1.97 3.24 16.60
CA ALA A 66 3.07 4.20 16.55
C ALA A 66 3.40 4.78 17.93
N LYS A 67 2.38 5.14 18.71
CA LYS A 67 2.57 5.70 20.05
C LYS A 67 3.23 4.69 20.99
N ILE A 68 2.75 3.44 21.02
CA ILE A 68 3.33 2.36 21.83
C ILE A 68 4.79 2.10 21.43
N LEU A 69 5.07 1.99 20.14
CA LEU A 69 6.43 1.76 19.65
C LEU A 69 7.38 2.93 19.96
N THR A 70 6.90 4.17 19.88
CA THR A 70 7.70 5.37 20.18
C THR A 70 8.05 5.46 21.66
N LEU A 71 7.10 5.18 22.56
CA LEU A 71 7.34 5.20 24.01
C LEU A 71 8.40 4.18 24.45
N ASN A 72 8.47 3.05 23.76
CA ASN A 72 9.45 2.00 24.04
C ASN A 72 10.78 2.19 23.32
N SER A 73 10.95 3.28 22.55
CA SER A 73 12.17 3.54 21.79
C SER A 73 13.29 4.14 22.66
N PRO A 74 14.57 4.03 22.24
CA PRO A 74 15.69 4.67 22.94
C PRO A 74 15.63 6.21 22.95
N LYS A 75 14.90 6.82 22.00
CA LYS A 75 14.76 8.27 21.88
C LYS A 75 13.28 8.62 21.65
N PRO A 76 12.43 8.56 22.68
CA PRO A 76 11.01 8.86 22.53
C PRO A 76 10.79 10.26 21.95
N THR A 77 10.09 10.33 20.83
CA THR A 77 9.79 11.58 20.14
C THR A 77 8.56 12.25 20.75
N VAL A 78 8.63 13.55 21.02
CA VAL A 78 7.47 14.35 21.43
C VAL A 78 6.75 14.86 20.17
N PRO A 79 5.41 14.77 20.07
CA PRO A 79 4.67 15.31 18.94
C PRO A 79 4.94 16.80 18.72
N VAL A 80 5.23 17.19 17.47
CA VAL A 80 5.35 18.60 17.08
C VAL A 80 3.99 19.10 16.59
N ASP A 81 3.60 20.31 16.99
CA ASP A 81 2.36 21.00 16.56
C ASP A 81 1.06 20.22 16.80
N ASN A 82 0.95 19.44 17.89
CA ASN A 82 -0.21 18.59 18.19
C ASN A 82 -0.55 17.57 17.07
N LYS A 83 0.37 17.27 16.15
CA LYS A 83 0.13 16.25 15.12
C LYS A 83 0.18 14.86 15.74
N PRO A 84 -0.78 13.97 15.42
CA PRO A 84 -0.71 12.58 15.87
C PRO A 84 0.54 11.88 15.34
N LEU A 85 1.22 11.12 16.20
CA LEU A 85 2.34 10.27 15.79
C LEU A 85 1.91 9.26 14.73
N CYS A 86 2.80 8.98 13.80
CA CYS A 86 2.66 7.92 12.81
C CYS A 86 3.83 6.95 12.89
N LEU A 87 3.72 5.82 12.19
CA LEU A 87 4.69 4.72 12.30
C LEU A 87 6.10 5.13 11.82
N VAL A 88 6.23 6.11 10.92
CA VAL A 88 7.57 6.60 10.56
C VAL A 88 8.25 7.35 11.72
N ASP A 89 7.49 8.03 12.58
CA ASP A 89 8.05 8.71 13.76
C ASP A 89 8.64 7.68 14.73
N ALA A 90 7.95 6.55 14.91
CA ALA A 90 8.47 5.43 15.69
C ALA A 90 9.74 4.85 15.06
N GLN A 91 9.76 4.63 13.74
CA GLN A 91 10.98 4.17 13.04
C GLN A 91 12.18 5.10 13.32
N LEU A 92 11.97 6.41 13.24
CA LEU A 92 13.01 7.41 13.51
C LEU A 92 13.45 7.41 14.98
N ALA A 93 12.51 7.25 15.92
CA ALA A 93 12.78 7.16 17.35
C ALA A 93 13.66 5.94 17.71
N TRP A 94 13.49 4.84 16.97
CA TRP A 94 14.34 3.65 17.04
C TRP A 94 15.67 3.78 16.29
N GLY A 95 15.88 4.85 15.52
CA GLY A 95 17.09 5.04 14.71
C GLY A 95 17.20 4.08 13.54
N MET A 96 16.09 3.51 13.07
CA MET A 96 16.10 2.53 11.98
C MET A 96 16.15 3.22 10.62
N ALA A 97 17.13 2.85 9.80
CA ALA A 97 17.35 3.46 8.49
C ALA A 97 16.26 3.06 7.48
N ARG A 98 15.88 1.77 7.45
CA ARG A 98 14.81 1.27 6.58
C ARG A 98 13.60 0.81 7.39
N PRO A 99 12.38 0.96 6.85
CA PRO A 99 11.17 0.48 7.52
C PRO A 99 11.19 -1.03 7.72
N GLY A 100 11.83 -1.79 6.82
CA GLY A 100 11.97 -3.24 6.95
C GLY A 100 12.69 -3.68 8.23
N ASP A 101 13.55 -2.83 8.80
CA ASP A 101 14.31 -3.15 10.02
C ASP A 101 13.42 -3.15 11.27
N MET A 102 12.25 -2.48 11.22
CA MET A 102 11.26 -2.53 12.31
C MET A 102 10.59 -3.91 12.44
N VAL A 103 10.54 -4.67 11.35
CA VAL A 103 9.84 -5.96 11.25
C VAL A 103 10.77 -7.16 11.05
N ARG A 104 12.04 -6.92 10.75
CA ARG A 104 13.07 -7.96 10.60
C ARG A 104 13.46 -8.52 11.97
N SER A 105 13.54 -9.85 12.07
CA SER A 105 14.20 -10.53 13.19
C SER A 105 15.69 -10.69 12.90
N VAL A 106 16.54 -10.35 13.88
CA VAL A 106 17.99 -10.65 13.82
C VAL A 106 18.24 -11.92 14.64
N ALA A 107 19.15 -12.79 14.21
CA ALA A 107 19.40 -14.12 14.76
C ALA A 107 19.23 -14.20 16.30
N GLY A 108 18.15 -14.86 16.75
CA GLY A 108 17.83 -15.06 18.17
C GLY A 108 16.94 -13.98 18.83
N SER A 109 16.53 -12.92 18.12
CA SER A 109 15.71 -11.84 18.65
C SER A 109 14.41 -11.64 17.85
N THR A 110 13.34 -11.26 18.54
CA THR A 110 12.09 -10.83 17.92
C THR A 110 12.26 -9.44 17.29
N SER A 111 11.52 -9.15 16.23
CA SER A 111 11.51 -7.81 15.64
C SER A 111 10.96 -6.78 16.63
N ILE A 112 11.29 -5.49 16.42
CA ILE A 112 10.81 -4.39 17.27
C ILE A 112 9.28 -4.43 17.38
N VAL A 113 8.59 -4.61 16.25
CA VAL A 113 7.12 -4.70 16.24
C VAL A 113 6.61 -5.85 17.11
N LYS A 114 7.13 -7.06 16.91
CA LYS A 114 6.69 -8.26 17.66
C LYS A 114 7.07 -8.22 19.14
N ARG A 115 8.09 -7.44 19.50
CA ARG A 115 8.54 -7.29 20.88
C ARG A 115 7.56 -6.46 21.72
N PHE A 116 6.89 -5.48 21.11
CA PHE A 116 6.09 -4.48 21.84
C PHE A 116 4.60 -4.48 21.49
N LEU A 117 4.17 -5.14 20.41
CA LEU A 117 2.77 -5.24 20.02
C LEU A 117 2.31 -6.70 20.09
N LYS A 118 1.17 -6.92 20.74
CA LYS A 118 0.53 -8.24 20.87
C LYS A 118 -0.03 -8.70 19.51
N PRO A 119 0.17 -9.97 19.11
CA PRO A 119 -0.45 -10.52 17.90
C PRO A 119 -1.96 -10.70 18.09
N GLY A 120 -2.73 -10.48 17.03
CA GLY A 120 -4.18 -10.67 17.06
C GLY A 120 -4.92 -9.48 17.67
N ILE A 121 -6.06 -9.77 18.28
CA ILE A 121 -6.92 -8.75 18.87
C ILE A 121 -6.33 -8.31 20.22
N THR A 122 -6.13 -7.00 20.35
CA THR A 122 -5.92 -6.29 21.60
C THR A 122 -7.22 -5.61 21.97
N GLU A 123 -7.83 -6.01 23.09
CA GLU A 123 -9.01 -5.32 23.60
C GLU A 123 -8.62 -3.99 24.23
N ARG A 124 -9.53 -3.01 24.21
CA ARG A 124 -9.31 -1.70 24.82
C ARG A 124 -9.05 -1.79 26.32
N SER A 125 -9.67 -2.76 27.00
CA SER A 125 -9.44 -3.08 28.41
C SER A 125 -7.98 -3.48 28.68
N GLU A 126 -7.35 -4.22 27.76
CA GLU A 126 -5.97 -4.68 27.85
C GLU A 126 -4.95 -3.55 27.68
N LEU A 127 -5.33 -2.43 27.02
CA LEU A 127 -4.44 -1.27 26.84
C LEU A 127 -4.07 -0.59 28.16
N SER A 128 -4.79 -0.86 29.26
CA SER A 128 -4.43 -0.40 30.60
C SER A 128 -3.09 -0.97 31.10
N SER A 129 -2.61 -2.07 30.51
CA SER A 129 -1.31 -2.67 30.81
C SER A 129 -0.13 -1.97 30.10
N VAL A 130 -0.44 -1.08 29.16
CA VAL A 130 0.53 -0.26 28.43
C VAL A 130 0.68 1.07 29.18
N PRO A 131 1.89 1.68 29.24
CA PRO A 131 2.11 2.96 29.91
C PRO A 131 1.52 4.14 29.11
N LEU A 132 0.20 4.13 28.89
CA LEU A 132 -0.57 5.16 28.22
C LEU A 132 -1.80 5.53 29.06
N SER A 133 -2.07 6.82 29.21
CA SER A 133 -3.32 7.27 29.84
C SER A 133 -4.54 7.04 28.93
N ALA A 134 -5.75 7.12 29.49
CA ALA A 134 -6.98 7.03 28.70
C ALA A 134 -7.07 8.17 27.66
N GLU A 135 -6.70 9.39 28.05
CA GLU A 135 -6.64 10.56 27.15
C GLU A 135 -5.63 10.35 26.02
N GLU A 136 -4.51 9.72 26.34
CA GLU A 136 -3.48 9.40 25.37
C GLU A 136 -3.93 8.37 24.34
N ILE A 137 -4.70 7.36 24.75
CA ILE A 137 -5.34 6.39 23.85
C ILE A 137 -6.38 7.11 23.00
N ASP A 138 -7.26 7.91 23.61
CA ASP A 138 -8.31 8.65 22.91
C ASP A 138 -7.76 9.63 21.86
N SER A 139 -6.58 10.22 22.11
CA SER A 139 -5.90 11.08 21.14
C SER A 139 -5.46 10.35 19.86
N CYS A 140 -5.34 9.02 19.91
CA CYS A 140 -5.03 8.21 18.73
C CYS A 140 -6.26 7.92 17.86
N LEU A 141 -7.47 8.04 18.44
CA LEU A 141 -8.73 7.73 17.78
C LEU A 141 -9.26 8.91 16.96
N THR A 142 -10.08 8.61 15.97
CA THR A 142 -10.83 9.60 15.18
C THR A 142 -12.25 9.74 15.74
N PRO A 143 -13.00 10.80 15.39
CA PRO A 143 -14.41 10.90 15.78
C PRO A 143 -15.26 9.67 15.41
N ARG A 144 -14.91 8.95 14.32
CA ARG A 144 -15.63 7.76 13.86
C ARG A 144 -15.18 6.46 14.54
N THR A 145 -14.14 6.51 15.36
CA THR A 145 -13.52 5.33 15.99
C THR A 145 -13.41 5.43 17.50
N LYS A 146 -13.99 6.46 18.13
CA LYS A 146 -14.00 6.64 19.60
C LYS A 146 -14.55 5.44 20.37
N ASN A 147 -15.48 4.70 19.77
CA ASN A 147 -16.15 3.56 20.38
C ASN A 147 -15.49 2.21 20.03
N MET A 148 -14.33 2.20 19.36
CA MET A 148 -13.61 0.96 19.11
C MET A 148 -13.22 0.29 20.44
N SER A 149 -13.48 -1.01 20.53
CA SER A 149 -13.12 -1.88 21.65
C SER A 149 -12.01 -2.87 21.31
N GLU A 150 -11.68 -3.04 20.03
CA GLU A 150 -10.73 -4.04 19.54
C GLU A 150 -9.75 -3.41 18.55
N PHE A 151 -8.49 -3.84 18.62
CA PHE A 151 -7.41 -3.33 17.77
C PHE A 151 -6.47 -4.46 17.33
N ARG A 152 -6.02 -4.44 16.07
CA ARG A 152 -4.99 -5.37 15.54
C ARG A 152 -3.67 -4.66 15.30
N LEU A 153 -3.05 -4.25 16.39
CA LEU A 153 -1.91 -3.32 16.39
C LEU A 153 -0.67 -3.89 15.70
N GLN A 154 -0.31 -5.14 16.02
CA GLN A 154 0.88 -5.78 15.45
C GLN A 154 0.73 -5.92 13.94
N GLU A 155 -0.38 -6.49 13.46
CA GLU A 155 -0.59 -6.74 12.03
C GLU A 155 -0.63 -5.44 11.22
N ARG A 156 -1.23 -4.37 11.77
CA ARG A 156 -1.27 -3.07 11.09
C ARG A 156 0.13 -2.46 10.98
N ALA A 157 0.92 -2.52 12.06
CA ALA A 157 2.30 -2.05 12.04
C ALA A 157 3.18 -2.88 11.09
N GLU A 158 3.08 -4.22 11.15
CA GLU A 158 3.82 -5.12 10.26
C GLU A 158 3.48 -4.85 8.79
N HIS A 159 2.20 -4.67 8.46
CA HIS A 159 1.80 -4.28 7.11
C HIS A 159 2.48 -2.99 6.66
N VAL A 160 2.35 -1.91 7.44
CA VAL A 160 2.81 -0.58 7.02
C VAL A 160 4.33 -0.56 6.82
N TYR A 161 5.11 -1.11 7.76
CA TYR A 161 6.57 -1.15 7.62
C TYR A 161 7.00 -2.04 6.44
N ALA A 162 6.39 -3.22 6.29
CA ALA A 162 6.71 -4.11 5.18
C ALA A 162 6.29 -3.53 3.82
N GLU A 163 5.18 -2.80 3.74
CA GLU A 163 4.72 -2.14 2.51
C GLU A 163 5.61 -0.95 2.13
N ALA A 164 6.05 -0.17 3.12
CA ALA A 164 7.03 0.89 2.90
C ALA A 164 8.37 0.31 2.42
N GLU A 165 8.81 -0.82 2.98
CA GLU A 165 10.01 -1.53 2.53
C GLU A 165 9.86 -2.04 1.10
N ARG A 166 8.73 -2.67 0.77
CA ARG A 166 8.43 -3.11 -0.61
C ARG A 166 8.43 -1.96 -1.61
N THR A 167 7.94 -0.79 -1.20
CA THR A 167 7.96 0.43 -2.03
C THR A 167 9.39 0.87 -2.34
N LEU A 168 10.26 0.89 -1.33
CA LEU A 168 11.68 1.21 -1.51
C LEU A 168 12.39 0.12 -2.34
N ALA A 169 12.14 -1.15 -2.08
CA ALA A 169 12.70 -2.26 -2.86
C ALA A 169 12.26 -2.21 -4.33
N PHE A 170 10.99 -1.88 -4.61
CA PHE A 170 10.49 -1.69 -5.97
C PHE A 170 11.22 -0.53 -6.66
N TYR A 171 11.42 0.59 -5.95
CA TYR A 171 12.21 1.72 -6.44
C TYR A 171 13.66 1.33 -6.70
N ASP A 172 14.32 0.65 -5.76
CA ASP A 172 15.73 0.23 -5.85
C ASP A 172 15.95 -0.71 -7.05
N LEU A 173 15.01 -1.59 -7.35
CA LEU A 173 15.02 -2.45 -8.54
C LEU A 173 14.82 -1.67 -9.85
N CYS A 174 13.96 -0.66 -9.82
CA CYS A 174 13.64 0.17 -10.98
C CYS A 174 14.74 1.19 -11.28
N ASN A 175 15.32 1.82 -10.26
CA ASN A 175 16.18 3.00 -10.39
C ASN A 175 17.38 2.83 -11.37
N PRO A 176 18.03 1.67 -11.48
CA PRO A 176 19.09 1.45 -12.47
C PRO A 176 18.60 1.32 -13.93
N LEU A 177 17.30 1.16 -14.16
CA LEU A 177 16.75 0.93 -15.50
C LEU A 177 16.92 2.18 -16.37
N THR A 178 17.48 1.97 -17.56
CA THR A 178 17.55 3.01 -18.59
C THR A 178 16.39 2.85 -19.58
N PRO A 179 15.95 3.93 -20.25
CA PRO A 179 14.94 3.85 -21.30
C PRO A 179 15.33 2.94 -22.47
N ALA A 180 16.62 2.66 -22.67
CA ALA A 180 17.14 1.82 -23.74
C ALA A 180 16.87 0.32 -23.51
N GLY A 181 16.55 -0.10 -22.29
CA GLY A 181 16.16 -1.50 -22.00
C GLY A 181 17.32 -2.51 -21.95
N ASP A 182 18.56 -2.07 -22.15
CA ASP A 182 19.76 -2.92 -22.20
C ASP A 182 20.33 -3.27 -20.82
N VAL A 183 19.48 -3.55 -19.84
CA VAL A 183 19.97 -4.03 -18.55
C VAL A 183 20.05 -5.55 -18.61
N GLU A 184 21.27 -6.07 -18.54
CA GLU A 184 21.53 -7.48 -18.21
C GLU A 184 20.68 -7.82 -16.98
N ASN A 185 19.71 -8.74 -17.12
CA ASN A 185 18.68 -9.12 -16.11
C ASN A 185 17.33 -8.38 -16.10
N ALA A 186 16.93 -7.65 -17.15
CA ALA A 186 15.61 -6.99 -17.21
C ALA A 186 14.42 -7.92 -16.86
N GLN A 187 14.43 -9.16 -17.37
CA GLN A 187 13.39 -10.16 -17.04
C GLN A 187 13.38 -10.55 -15.56
N ALA A 188 14.55 -10.71 -14.93
CA ALA A 188 14.66 -11.05 -13.52
C ALA A 188 14.21 -9.88 -12.62
N ILE A 189 14.49 -8.64 -13.04
CA ILE A 189 13.96 -7.43 -12.38
C ILE A 189 12.43 -7.46 -12.46
N THR A 190 11.87 -7.61 -13.65
CA THR A 190 10.42 -7.69 -13.87
C THR A 190 9.76 -8.76 -13.00
N GLN A 191 10.36 -9.95 -12.89
CA GLN A 191 9.88 -11.03 -12.04
C GLN A 191 9.86 -10.63 -10.55
N LYS A 192 10.95 -10.04 -10.04
CA LYS A 192 11.03 -9.54 -8.65
C LYS A 192 10.01 -8.42 -8.38
N LEU A 193 9.75 -7.53 -9.34
CA LEU A 193 8.69 -6.52 -9.21
C LEU A 193 7.32 -7.16 -9.06
N GLY A 194 7.03 -8.22 -9.82
CA GLY A 194 5.80 -9.00 -9.70
C GLY A 194 5.66 -9.69 -8.34
N GLU A 195 6.75 -10.26 -7.82
CA GLU A 195 6.81 -10.85 -6.48
C GLU A 195 6.49 -9.82 -5.39
N LEU A 196 7.11 -8.64 -5.44
CA LEU A 196 6.81 -7.54 -4.51
C LEU A 196 5.33 -7.13 -4.56
N MET A 197 4.73 -7.08 -5.75
CA MET A 197 3.29 -6.79 -5.89
C MET A 197 2.42 -7.89 -5.27
N ASN A 198 2.80 -9.16 -5.44
CA ASN A 198 2.05 -10.29 -4.90
C ASN A 198 2.17 -10.39 -3.37
N GLU A 199 3.34 -10.09 -2.81
CA GLU A 199 3.56 -9.96 -1.37
C GLU A 199 2.76 -8.80 -0.78
N SER A 200 2.73 -7.67 -1.48
CA SER A 200 1.89 -6.53 -1.10
C SER A 200 0.42 -6.91 -1.04
N GLN A 201 -0.13 -7.61 -2.05
CA GLN A 201 -1.51 -8.10 -2.00
C GLN A 201 -1.75 -9.02 -0.80
N ARG A 202 -0.84 -9.98 -0.56
CA ARG A 202 -0.96 -10.91 0.57
C ARG A 202 -1.02 -10.15 1.89
N SER A 203 -0.15 -9.14 2.05
CA SER A 203 -0.13 -8.27 3.22
C SER A 203 -1.40 -7.43 3.35
N CYS A 204 -1.93 -6.86 2.27
CA CYS A 204 -3.21 -6.16 2.26
C CYS A 204 -4.37 -7.06 2.69
N ALA A 205 -4.40 -8.31 2.23
CA ALA A 205 -5.46 -9.26 2.56
C ALA A 205 -5.35 -9.78 4.01
N GLN A 206 -4.14 -10.16 4.45
CA GLN A 206 -3.96 -10.89 5.71
C GLN A 206 -3.62 -9.98 6.90
N LEU A 207 -2.75 -8.99 6.69
CA LEU A 207 -2.24 -8.14 7.77
C LEU A 207 -2.99 -6.81 7.87
N TYR A 208 -3.36 -6.22 6.74
CA TYR A 208 -4.13 -4.98 6.73
C TYR A 208 -5.63 -5.20 6.63
N ASP A 209 -6.07 -6.41 6.29
CA ASP A 209 -7.48 -6.78 6.18
C ASP A 209 -8.28 -5.74 5.39
N CYS A 210 -7.79 -5.42 4.19
CA CYS A 210 -8.39 -4.46 3.27
C CYS A 210 -8.70 -5.03 1.88
N SER A 211 -8.60 -6.35 1.69
CA SER A 211 -9.10 -6.98 0.46
C SER A 211 -10.62 -7.24 0.54
N CYS A 212 -11.16 -7.93 -0.45
CA CYS A 212 -12.51 -8.50 -0.41
C CYS A 212 -12.62 -9.67 -1.41
N PRO A 213 -13.64 -10.53 -1.31
CA PRO A 213 -13.77 -11.70 -2.18
C PRO A 213 -13.70 -11.38 -3.68
N ALA A 214 -14.32 -10.27 -4.10
CA ALA A 214 -14.30 -9.82 -5.49
C ALA A 214 -12.89 -9.39 -5.97
N LEU A 215 -12.11 -8.75 -5.10
CA LEU A 215 -10.72 -8.40 -5.41
C LEU A 215 -9.86 -9.67 -5.46
N ASP A 216 -10.01 -10.57 -4.50
CA ASP A 216 -9.20 -11.79 -4.42
C ASP A 216 -9.45 -12.72 -5.63
N GLU A 217 -10.71 -12.87 -6.03
CA GLU A 217 -11.10 -13.60 -7.24
C GLU A 217 -10.50 -12.96 -8.50
N LEU A 218 -10.66 -11.65 -8.69
CA LEU A 218 -10.13 -10.94 -9.85
C LEU A 218 -8.59 -11.03 -9.93
N ILE A 219 -7.90 -10.89 -8.79
CA ILE A 219 -6.43 -11.02 -8.73
C ILE A 219 -5.99 -12.44 -9.09
N SER A 220 -6.70 -13.46 -8.60
CA SER A 220 -6.42 -14.86 -8.94
C SER A 220 -6.55 -15.11 -10.45
N ILE A 221 -7.60 -14.57 -11.08
CA ILE A 221 -7.82 -14.64 -12.52
C ILE A 221 -6.73 -13.88 -13.28
N CYS A 222 -6.37 -12.67 -12.86
CA CYS A 222 -5.27 -11.92 -13.47
C CYS A 222 -3.96 -12.72 -13.46
N ARG A 223 -3.59 -13.32 -12.32
CA ARG A 223 -2.38 -14.15 -12.24
C ARG A 223 -2.46 -15.37 -13.16
N SER A 224 -3.60 -16.07 -13.16
CA SER A 224 -3.85 -17.23 -14.04
C SER A 224 -3.84 -16.87 -15.53
N ALA A 225 -4.18 -15.62 -15.86
CA ALA A 225 -4.15 -15.09 -17.23
C ALA A 225 -2.76 -14.59 -17.67
N GLY A 226 -1.74 -14.65 -16.80
CA GLY A 226 -0.36 -14.31 -17.13
C GLY A 226 0.18 -13.01 -16.53
N ALA A 227 -0.51 -12.39 -15.56
CA ALA A 227 0.08 -11.30 -14.80
C ALA A 227 1.24 -11.83 -13.92
N ILE A 228 2.39 -11.16 -13.99
CA ILE A 228 3.59 -11.45 -13.19
C ILE A 228 3.32 -11.09 -11.73
N GLY A 229 2.66 -9.96 -11.52
CA GLY A 229 2.20 -9.49 -10.22
C GLY A 229 0.81 -8.87 -10.33
N SER A 230 -0.04 -9.09 -9.33
CA SER A 230 -1.36 -8.45 -9.27
C SER A 230 -1.76 -8.19 -7.82
N ARG A 231 -2.29 -6.99 -7.57
CA ARG A 231 -2.72 -6.51 -6.25
C ARG A 231 -3.88 -5.53 -6.35
N LEU A 232 -4.62 -5.32 -5.26
CA LEU A 232 -5.57 -4.23 -5.14
C LEU A 232 -4.86 -2.87 -5.26
N THR A 233 -5.58 -1.82 -5.63
CA THR A 233 -5.06 -0.45 -5.61
C THR A 233 -6.07 0.52 -5.01
N GLY A 234 -5.57 1.55 -4.34
CA GLY A 234 -6.37 2.43 -3.49
C GLY A 234 -6.61 1.82 -2.10
N ALA A 235 -7.76 2.14 -1.50
CA ALA A 235 -8.01 1.80 -0.10
C ALA A 235 -8.41 0.34 0.14
N GLY A 236 -8.87 -0.38 -0.90
CA GLY A 236 -9.41 -1.72 -0.77
C GLY A 236 -10.90 -1.78 -0.43
N TRP A 237 -11.35 -2.95 0.04
CA TRP A 237 -12.76 -3.33 0.26
C TRP A 237 -13.65 -3.18 -0.99
N GLY A 238 -13.04 -3.36 -2.17
CA GLY A 238 -13.61 -3.07 -3.47
C GLY A 238 -12.69 -2.18 -4.30
N GLY A 239 -13.20 -1.66 -5.42
CA GLY A 239 -12.45 -0.81 -6.34
C GLY A 239 -11.62 -1.62 -7.34
N CYS A 240 -10.38 -1.21 -7.58
CA CYS A 240 -9.56 -1.74 -8.66
C CYS A 240 -8.43 -2.63 -8.19
N THR A 241 -7.96 -3.46 -9.11
CA THR A 241 -6.67 -4.13 -9.09
C THR A 241 -5.73 -3.45 -10.08
N VAL A 242 -4.42 -3.63 -9.87
CA VAL A 242 -3.36 -3.27 -10.80
C VAL A 242 -2.47 -4.49 -11.02
N SER A 243 -2.25 -4.83 -12.29
CA SER A 243 -1.53 -6.03 -12.69
C SER A 243 -0.35 -5.68 -13.59
N LEU A 244 0.82 -6.26 -13.33
CA LEU A 244 2.00 -6.17 -14.17
C LEU A 244 1.97 -7.30 -15.21
N VAL A 245 1.87 -6.94 -16.48
CA VAL A 245 1.62 -7.89 -17.58
C VAL A 245 2.67 -7.71 -18.67
N PRO A 246 3.27 -8.80 -19.21
CA PRO A 246 4.13 -8.71 -20.38
C PRO A 246 3.39 -8.10 -21.57
N LYS A 247 4.02 -7.16 -22.27
CA LYS A 247 3.43 -6.50 -23.45
C LYS A 247 2.99 -7.50 -24.51
N ALA A 248 3.77 -8.56 -24.70
CA ALA A 248 3.52 -9.59 -25.70
C ALA A 248 2.16 -10.31 -25.52
N ILE A 249 1.63 -10.38 -24.29
CA ILE A 249 0.41 -11.13 -23.98
C ILE A 249 -0.76 -10.25 -23.54
N VAL A 250 -0.63 -8.91 -23.58
CA VAL A 250 -1.62 -8.00 -22.98
C VAL A 250 -3.03 -8.16 -23.57
N SER A 251 -3.14 -8.41 -24.88
CA SER A 251 -4.43 -8.61 -25.55
C SER A 251 -5.13 -9.88 -25.04
N ASP A 252 -4.40 -10.99 -25.00
CA ASP A 252 -4.90 -12.29 -24.55
C ASP A 252 -5.24 -12.26 -23.05
N PHE A 253 -4.37 -11.64 -22.25
CA PHE A 253 -4.61 -11.38 -20.84
C PHE A 253 -5.95 -10.66 -20.63
N MET A 254 -6.19 -9.54 -21.32
CA MET A 254 -7.43 -8.78 -21.17
C MET A 254 -8.65 -9.57 -21.64
N SER A 255 -8.52 -10.33 -22.72
CA SER A 255 -9.59 -11.21 -23.23
C SER A 255 -9.98 -12.29 -22.21
N ARG A 256 -8.98 -12.95 -21.60
CA ARG A 256 -9.19 -13.95 -20.55
C ARG A 256 -9.85 -13.35 -19.33
N VAL A 257 -9.34 -12.23 -18.80
CA VAL A 257 -9.96 -11.57 -17.62
C VAL A 257 -11.40 -11.15 -17.91
N ARG A 258 -11.69 -10.63 -19.12
CA ARG A 258 -13.08 -10.33 -19.53
C ARG A 258 -13.97 -11.54 -19.49
N THR A 259 -13.50 -12.65 -20.04
CA THR A 259 -14.27 -13.88 -20.14
C THR A 259 -14.49 -14.52 -18.77
N GLU A 260 -13.42 -14.66 -17.99
CA GLU A 260 -13.41 -15.43 -16.75
C GLU A 260 -14.01 -14.67 -15.56
N TYR A 261 -13.91 -13.34 -15.52
CA TYR A 261 -14.44 -12.55 -14.43
C TYR A 261 -15.74 -11.83 -14.81
N TYR A 262 -15.70 -10.94 -15.80
CA TYR A 262 -16.83 -10.06 -16.08
C TYR A 262 -18.00 -10.78 -16.75
N LEU A 263 -17.74 -11.56 -17.82
CA LEU A 263 -18.82 -12.25 -18.55
C LEU A 263 -19.48 -13.34 -17.72
N LYS A 264 -18.71 -14.09 -16.91
CA LYS A 264 -19.28 -15.07 -15.95
C LYS A 264 -20.19 -14.43 -14.91
N LYS A 265 -19.97 -13.15 -14.57
CA LYS A 265 -20.82 -12.37 -13.66
C LYS A 265 -21.94 -11.58 -14.38
N GLY A 266 -22.11 -11.79 -15.69
CA GLY A 266 -23.16 -11.13 -16.48
C GLY A 266 -22.87 -9.68 -16.87
N MET A 267 -21.67 -9.16 -16.63
CA MET A 267 -21.28 -7.76 -16.85
C MET A 267 -20.83 -7.50 -18.30
N LYS A 268 -21.74 -7.67 -19.28
CA LYS A 268 -21.38 -7.71 -20.71
C LYS A 268 -20.93 -6.37 -21.29
N GLU A 269 -21.70 -5.29 -21.08
CA GLU A 269 -21.40 -3.98 -21.66
C GLU A 269 -20.34 -3.21 -20.85
N GLU A 270 -20.31 -3.43 -19.54
CA GLU A 270 -19.38 -2.78 -18.62
C GLU A 270 -17.97 -3.37 -18.70
N ALA A 271 -17.83 -4.66 -19.07
CA ALA A 271 -16.54 -5.35 -19.15
C ALA A 271 -15.49 -4.57 -19.96
N VAL A 272 -15.89 -3.87 -21.03
CA VAL A 272 -14.97 -3.11 -21.88
C VAL A 272 -14.40 -1.89 -21.14
N LYS A 273 -15.17 -1.27 -20.24
CA LYS A 273 -14.79 -0.07 -19.49
C LYS A 273 -14.08 -0.39 -18.18
N LEU A 274 -14.29 -1.59 -17.64
CA LEU A 274 -13.77 -1.98 -16.33
C LEU A 274 -12.34 -2.52 -16.36
N ILE A 275 -11.78 -2.82 -17.55
CA ILE A 275 -10.38 -3.24 -17.70
C ILE A 275 -9.68 -2.47 -18.82
N PHE A 276 -8.54 -1.86 -18.50
CA PHE A 276 -7.78 -1.04 -19.44
C PHE A 276 -6.28 -1.04 -19.13
N VAL A 277 -5.47 -0.87 -20.18
CA VAL A 277 -4.02 -0.65 -20.06
C VAL A 277 -3.80 0.78 -19.57
N SER A 278 -2.99 0.93 -18.52
CA SER A 278 -2.60 2.22 -17.96
C SER A 278 -1.15 2.54 -18.30
N LYS A 279 -0.90 3.81 -18.64
CA LYS A 279 0.44 4.41 -18.78
C LYS A 279 0.51 5.60 -17.83
N PRO A 280 1.69 5.94 -17.28
CA PRO A 280 1.83 7.14 -16.47
C PRO A 280 1.28 8.37 -17.21
N GLY A 281 0.32 9.06 -16.58
CA GLY A 281 -0.39 10.18 -17.19
C GLY A 281 0.37 11.50 -17.13
N ARG A 282 -0.25 12.56 -17.66
CA ARG A 282 0.15 13.94 -17.37
C ARG A 282 -0.50 14.38 -16.05
N ALA A 283 0.18 15.23 -15.29
CA ALA A 283 -0.43 15.88 -14.13
C ALA A 283 -1.45 16.95 -14.52
N ALA A 284 -2.16 17.46 -13.51
CA ALA A 284 -3.05 18.60 -13.61
C ALA A 284 -2.33 19.79 -14.29
N GLY A 285 -3.05 20.44 -15.19
CA GLY A 285 -2.58 21.60 -15.94
C GLY A 285 -3.77 22.49 -16.31
N TYR A 286 -3.47 23.71 -16.74
CA TYR A 286 -4.46 24.62 -17.29
C TYR A 286 -4.55 24.43 -18.80
N MET A 287 -5.76 24.50 -19.35
CA MET A 287 -5.99 24.57 -20.79
C MET A 287 -6.33 26.02 -21.11
N VAL A 288 -5.45 26.70 -21.85
CA VAL A 288 -5.77 28.02 -22.38
C VAL A 288 -6.68 27.81 -23.58
N VAL A 289 -7.91 28.29 -23.51
CA VAL A 289 -8.85 28.31 -24.64
C VAL A 289 -8.73 29.69 -25.26
N ASN A 290 -8.21 29.76 -26.48
CA ASN A 290 -8.13 30.99 -27.28
C ASN A 290 -9.39 31.16 -28.12
#